data_AF-A0A6H5J4V2-F1
#
_entry.id   AF-A0A6H5J4V2-F1
#
_cell.length_a   1.000
_cell.length_b   1.000
_cell.length_c   1.000
_cell.angle_alpha   90.00
_cell.angle_beta   90.00
_cell.angle_gamma   90.00
#
_symmetry.space_group_name_H-M   'P 1'
#
loop_
_entity.id
_entity.type
_entity.pdbx_description
1 polymer ?
#
loop_
_entity_poly.entity_id
_entity_poly.type
_entity_poly.pdbx_seq_one_letter_code
_entity_poly.pdbx_strand_id
1 'polypeptide(L)' 'MASADSSEASCATDPNFAVICSFIEQFGKHCGLETPDIASLQDWIDNTQDEIVKTWLL' A
#
# COMPACT_ATOMS: atom_id res chain seq x y z
N MET A 1 7.46 25.86 11.88
CA MET A 1 8.38 24.90 11.23
C MET A 1 7.58 23.64 11.01
N ALA A 2 7.28 23.31 9.74
CA ALA A 2 6.48 22.14 9.39
C ALA A 2 7.31 20.87 9.66
N SER A 3 6.70 19.93 10.40
CA SER A 3 7.27 18.61 10.67
C SER A 3 7.25 17.81 9.37
N ALA A 4 8.38 17.72 8.68
CA ALA A 4 8.66 16.62 7.78
C ALA A 4 9.35 15.56 8.63
N ASP A 5 8.55 14.79 9.37
CA ASP A 5 9.02 13.57 9.99
C ASP A 5 9.34 12.61 8.83
N SER A 6 10.60 12.58 8.44
CA SER A 6 11.14 11.61 7.50
C SER A 6 11.30 10.25 8.19
N SER A 7 10.29 9.83 8.95
CA SER A 7 10.12 8.42 9.27
C SER A 7 9.66 7.81 7.96
N GLU A 8 10.54 7.04 7.34
CA GLU A 8 10.21 6.21 6.19
C GLU A 8 8.87 5.54 6.50
N ALA A 9 7.79 6.01 5.86
CA ALA A 9 6.44 5.56 6.13
C ALA A 9 6.33 4.13 5.61
N SER A 10 6.87 3.19 6.38
CA SER A 10 6.83 1.78 6.08
C SER A 10 5.36 1.38 6.11
N CYS A 11 4.86 0.80 5.02
CA CYS A 11 3.47 0.34 4.96
C CYS A 11 3.13 -0.57 6.15
N ALA A 12 4.10 -1.30 6.70
CA ALA A 12 3.94 -2.10 7.92
C ALA A 12 3.51 -1.31 9.17
N THR A 13 3.76 -0.01 9.20
CA THR A 13 3.38 0.90 10.30
C THR A 13 2.23 1.84 9.96
N ASP A 14 1.73 1.81 8.72
CA ASP A 14 0.63 2.66 8.29
C ASP A 14 -0.72 2.04 8.67
N PRO A 15 -1.55 2.74 9.46
CA PRO A 15 -2.84 2.21 9.90
C PRO A 15 -3.84 2.03 8.74
N ASN A 16 -3.74 2.81 7.66
CA ASN A 16 -4.60 2.62 6.49
C ASN A 16 -4.21 1.34 5.74
N PHE A 17 -2.92 1.07 5.60
CA PHE A 17 -2.40 -0.17 5.01
C PHE A 17 -2.81 -1.39 5.85
N ALA A 18 -2.73 -1.31 7.17
CA ALA A 18 -3.22 -2.38 8.07
C ALA A 18 -4.71 -2.70 7.87
N VAL A 19 -5.54 -1.68 7.62
CA VAL A 19 -6.97 -1.86 7.30
C VAL A 19 -7.15 -2.55 5.96
N ILE A 20 -6.39 -2.18 4.94
CA ILE A 20 -6.43 -2.82 3.61
C ILE A 20 -6.01 -4.30 3.72
N CYS A 21 -4.90 -4.61 4.40
CA CYS A 21 -4.46 -5.98 4.64
C CYS A 21 -5.53 -6.79 5.38
N SER A 22 -6.11 -6.23 6.45
CA SER A 22 -7.16 -6.90 7.23
C SER A 22 -8.41 -7.18 6.39
N PHE A 23 -8.78 -6.26 5.51
CA PHE A 23 -9.90 -6.45 4.59
C PHE A 23 -9.61 -7.58 3.58
N ILE A 24 -8.42 -7.61 3.00
CA ILE A 24 -8.03 -8.64 2.03
C ILE A 24 -7.93 -10.01 2.69
N GLU A 25 -7.41 -10.11 3.92
CA GLU A 25 -7.38 -11.38 4.66
C GLU A 25 -8.78 -11.94 4.95
N GLN A 26 -9.71 -11.07 5.37
CA GLN A 26 -11.08 -11.46 5.71
C GLN A 26 -11.94 -11.75 4.48
N PHE A 27 -11.85 -10.91 3.44
CA PHE A 27 -12.80 -10.91 2.32
C PHE A 27 -12.17 -11.30 0.98
N GLY A 28 -10.85 -11.27 0.83
CA GLY A 28 -10.16 -11.57 -0.43
C GLY A 28 -10.53 -12.95 -0.97
N LYS A 29 -10.58 -13.96 -0.07
CA LYS A 29 -11.00 -15.33 -0.42
C LYS A 29 -12.44 -15.40 -0.92
N HIS A 30 -13.34 -14.57 -0.39
CA HIS A 30 -14.73 -14.51 -0.83
C HIS A 30 -14.89 -13.85 -2.20
N CYS A 31 -13.94 -12.99 -2.57
CA CYS A 31 -13.89 -12.32 -3.87
C CYS A 31 -13.10 -13.11 -4.94
N GLY A 32 -12.55 -14.27 -4.59
CA GLY A 32 -11.66 -15.04 -5.49
C GLY A 32 -10.29 -14.39 -5.72
N LEU A 33 -9.89 -13.45 -4.84
CA LEU A 33 -8.57 -12.85 -4.85
C LEU A 33 -7.61 -13.82 -4.16
N GLU A 34 -6.56 -14.24 -4.86
CA GLU A 34 -5.39 -14.81 -4.20
C GLU A 34 -4.84 -13.73 -3.26
N THR A 35 -4.77 -14.02 -1.96
CA THR A 35 -4.21 -13.11 -0.96
C THR A 35 -2.72 -12.94 -1.24
N PRO A 36 -2.27 -11.80 -1.81
CA PRO A 36 -0.85 -11.56 -1.97
C PRO A 36 -0.22 -11.45 -0.58
N ASP A 37 1.06 -11.80 -0.46
CA ASP A 37 1.80 -11.48 0.73
C ASP A 37 1.91 -9.95 0.89
N ILE A 38 2.12 -9.51 2.13
CA ILE A 38 2.14 -8.09 2.49
C ILE A 38 3.21 -7.32 1.69
N ALA A 39 4.36 -7.95 1.39
CA ALA A 39 5.43 -7.30 0.64
C ALA A 39 5.05 -7.09 -0.82
N SER A 40 4.40 -8.08 -1.44
CA SER A 40 3.86 -7.95 -2.80
C SER A 40 2.79 -6.85 -2.90
N LEU A 41 1.90 -6.75 -1.90
CA LEU A 41 0.89 -5.69 -1.86
C LEU A 41 1.51 -4.30 -1.72
N GLN A 42 2.53 -4.18 -0.87
CA GLN A 42 3.29 -2.95 -0.70
C GLN A 42 3.98 -2.54 -2.00
N ASP A 43 4.67 -3.47 -2.66
CA ASP A 43 5.35 -3.24 -3.94
C ASP A 43 4.37 -2.77 -5.03
N TRP A 44 3.17 -3.34 -5.09
CA TRP A 44 2.14 -2.88 -6.05
C TRP A 44 1.68 -1.45 -5.80
N ILE A 45 1.49 -1.07 -4.54
CA ILE A 45 1.05 0.28 -4.17
C ILE A 45 2.16 1.30 -4.46
N ASP A 46 3.40 0.98 -4.12
CA ASP A 46 4.55 1.84 -4.35
C ASP A 46 4.83 2.00 -5.85
N ASN A 47 4.76 0.92 -6.63
CA ASN A 47 4.89 0.99 -8.10
C ASN A 47 3.74 1.75 -8.77
N THR A 48 2.51 1.63 -8.26
CA THR A 48 1.36 2.41 -8.76
C THR A 48 1.55 3.90 -8.51
N GLN A 49 2.10 4.29 -7.35
CA GLN A 49 2.47 5.68 -7.09
C GLN A 49 3.53 6.19 -8.07
N ASP A 50 4.54 5.39 -8.37
CA ASP A 50 5.62 5.79 -9.30
C ASP A 50 5.09 6.02 -10.73
N GLU A 51 4.19 5.17 -11.22
CA GLU A 51 3.53 5.30 -12.53
C GLU A 51 2.58 6.51 -12.61
N ILE A 52 1.83 6.79 -11.54
CA ILE A 52 0.98 7.98 -11.44
C ILE A 52 1.89 9.22 -11.43
N VAL A 53 2.92 9.26 -10.59
CA VAL A 53 3.85 10.40 -10.51
C VAL A 53 4.51 10.66 -11.88
N LYS A 54 4.92 9.62 -12.61
CA LYS A 54 5.43 9.75 -13.99
C LYS A 54 4.39 10.28 -14.97
N THR A 55 3.14 9.83 -14.88
CA THR A 55 2.05 10.25 -15.78
C THR A 55 1.63 11.71 -15.53
N TRP A 56 1.70 12.18 -14.29
CA TRP A 56 1.36 13.56 -13.93
C TRP A 56 2.54 14.54 -14.01
N LEU A 57 3.77 14.05 -14.23
CA LEU A 57 4.99 14.85 -14.48
C LEU A 57 5.40 14.94 -15.96
N LEU A 58 4.66 14.28 -16.86
CA LEU A 58 4.73 14.48 -18.32
C LEU A 58 3.60 15.40 -18.79
#